data_AF-A0A7C2ERR1-F1
#
_entry.id   AF-A0A7C2ERR1-F1
#
_cell.length_a   1.000
_cell.length_b   1.000
_cell.length_c   1.000
_cell.angle_alpha   90.00
_cell.angle_beta   90.00
_cell.angle_gamma   90.00
#
_symmetry.space_group_name_H-M   'P 1'
#
loop_
_entity.id
_entity.type
_entity.pdbx_description
1 polymer ?
#
loop_
_entity_poly.entity_id
_entity_poly.type
_entity_poly.pdbx_seq_one_letter_code
_entity_poly.pdbx_strand_id
1 'polypeptide(L)' 'MMLFDLEVDPSEQKDVSDSHPEVVARLKELFDEMDAQVPRIERTERHGAGGIRRLQGGEMRYDRMPERPSN' A
#
# COMPACT_ATOMS: atom_id res chain seq x y z
N MET A 1 4.00 2.59 -20.58
CA MET A 1 2.78 2.24 -19.82
C MET A 1 2.20 1.03 -20.53
N MET A 2 1.84 -0.03 -19.80
CA MET A 2 1.23 -1.24 -20.37
C MET A 2 -0.28 -1.05 -20.51
N LEU A 3 -0.91 -1.80 -21.41
CA LEU A 3 -2.37 -1.78 -21.59
C LEU A 3 -2.90 -3.20 -21.51
N PHE A 4 -3.91 -3.40 -20.68
CA PHE A 4 -4.56 -4.69 -20.49
C PHE A 4 -6.06 -4.56 -20.77
N ASP A 5 -6.62 -5.60 -21.38
CA ASP A 5 -8.06 -5.75 -21.55
C ASP A 5 -8.59 -6.60 -20.41
N LEU A 6 -9.27 -5.97 -19.44
CA LEU A 6 -9.77 -6.66 -18.24
C LEU A 6 -11.03 -7.49 -18.50
N GLU A 7 -11.74 -7.29 -19.62
CA GLU A 7 -12.91 -8.11 -19.96
C GLU A 7 -12.47 -9.49 -20.46
N VAL A 8 -11.40 -9.51 -21.25
CA VAL A 8 -10.86 -10.74 -21.85
C VAL A 8 -9.76 -11.35 -20.99
N ASP A 9 -8.95 -10.53 -20.31
CA ASP A 9 -7.83 -10.94 -19.48
C ASP A 9 -7.80 -10.21 -18.12
N PRO A 10 -8.69 -10.59 -17.19
CA PRO A 10 -8.75 -10.01 -15.86
C PRO A 10 -7.52 -10.34 -14.99
N SER A 11 -6.64 -11.24 -15.44
CA SER A 11 -5.38 -11.57 -14.76
C SER A 11 -4.19 -10.75 -15.26
N GLU A 12 -4.42 -9.81 -16.18
CA GLU A 12 -3.39 -8.90 -16.72
C GLU A 12 -2.15 -9.64 -17.26
N GLN A 13 -2.34 -10.82 -17.87
CA GLN A 13 -1.25 -11.64 -18.38
C GLN A 13 -0.73 -11.16 -19.74
N LYS A 14 -1.57 -10.52 -20.54
CA LYS A 14 -1.25 -10.11 -21.91
C LYS A 14 -1.28 -8.60 -22.08
N ASP A 15 -0.10 -8.04 -22.32
CA ASP A 15 0.03 -6.66 -22.75
C ASP A 15 -0.43 -6.50 -24.22
N VAL A 16 -1.32 -5.54 -24.45
CA VAL A 16 -1.82 -5.16 -25.77
C VAL A 16 -1.47 -3.72 -26.16
N SER A 17 -0.55 -3.09 -25.41
CA SER A 17 -0.12 -1.70 -25.63
C SER A 17 0.44 -1.44 -27.03
N ASP A 18 1.23 -2.37 -27.57
CA ASP A 18 1.81 -2.25 -28.92
C ASP A 18 0.74 -2.21 -30.03
N SER A 19 -0.41 -2.85 -29.80
CA SER A 19 -1.52 -2.92 -30.76
C SER A 19 -2.46 -1.72 -30.69
N HIS A 20 -2.43 -0.94 -29.60
CA HIS A 20 -3.33 0.20 -29.36
C HIS A 20 -2.57 1.41 -28.78
N PRO A 21 -1.57 1.94 -29.50
CA PRO A 21 -0.73 3.04 -29.02
C PRO A 21 -1.55 4.32 -28.75
N GLU A 22 -2.64 4.56 -29.47
CA GLU A 22 -3.54 5.69 -29.29
C GLU A 22 -4.28 5.64 -27.94
N VAL A 23 -4.68 4.44 -27.50
CA VAL A 23 -5.36 4.26 -26.21
C VAL A 23 -4.38 4.47 -25.07
N VAL A 24 -3.15 3.95 -25.22
CA VAL A 24 -2.05 4.16 -24.27
C VAL A 24 -1.75 5.65 -24.11
N ALA A 25 -1.66 6.39 -25.21
CA ALA A 25 -1.39 7.84 -25.18
C ALA A 25 -2.48 8.59 -24.42
N ARG A 26 -3.76 8.33 -24.74
CA ARG A 26 -4.90 8.96 -24.07
C ARG A 26 -4.94 8.66 -22.57
N LEU A 27 -4.75 7.39 -22.18
CA LEU A 27 -4.75 7.00 -20.78
C LEU A 27 -3.56 7.60 -20.03
N LYS A 28 -2.41 7.74 -20.69
CA LYS A 28 -1.23 8.38 -20.12
C LYS A 28 -1.48 9.87 -19.86
N GLU A 29 -2.10 10.58 -20.80
CA GLU A 29 -2.45 12.00 -20.61
C GLU A 29 -3.38 12.19 -19.41
N LEU A 30 -4.42 11.38 -19.29
CA LEU A 30 -5.34 11.41 -18.15
C LEU A 30 -4.62 11.12 -16.82
N PHE A 31 -3.70 10.14 -16.83
CA PHE A 31 -2.89 9.84 -15.66
C PHE A 31 -1.99 11.01 -15.27
N ASP A 32 -1.28 11.61 -16.24
CA ASP A 32 -0.36 12.71 -15.99
C ASP A 32 -1.11 13.96 -15.46
N GLU A 33 -2.31 14.24 -15.99
CA GLU A 33 -3.17 15.35 -15.53
C GLU A 33 -3.60 15.14 -14.07
N MET A 34 -3.92 13.90 -13.69
CA MET A 34 -4.28 13.55 -12.32
C MET A 34 -3.06 13.55 -11.38
N ASP A 35 -1.92 12.99 -11.80
CA ASP A 35 -0.68 12.96 -11.00
C ASP A 35 -0.21 14.38 -10.67
N ALA A 36 -0.36 15.33 -11.61
CA ALA A 36 -0.03 16.73 -11.40
C ALA A 36 -0.88 17.39 -10.29
N GLN A 37 -2.09 16.90 -10.03
CA GLN A 37 -2.99 17.41 -9.00
C GLN A 37 -2.76 16.76 -7.63
N VAL A 38 -2.09 15.62 -7.58
CA VAL A 38 -1.84 14.89 -6.34
C VAL A 38 -0.52 15.38 -5.71
N PRO A 39 -0.55 15.96 -4.50
CA PRO A 39 0.67 16.37 -3.82
C PRO A 39 1.53 15.13 -3.52
N ARG A 40 2.79 15.15 -3.97
CA ARG A 40 3.74 14.08 -3.68
C ARG A 40 4.02 14.04 -2.18
N ILE A 41 3.55 12.98 -1.53
CA ILE A 41 3.90 12.72 -0.14
C ILE A 41 5.30 12.14 -0.13
N GLU A 42 6.28 12.99 0.14
CA GLU A 42 7.63 12.59 0.53
C GLU A 42 7.51 11.69 1.76
N ARG A 43 7.57 10.37 1.56
CA ARG A 43 7.70 9.44 2.68
C ARG A 43 9.07 9.70 3.28
N THR A 44 9.13 10.51 4.33
CA THR A 44 10.32 10.57 5.19
C THR A 44 10.69 9.14 5.51
N GLU A 45 11.86 8.69 5.05
CA GLU A 45 12.38 7.36 5.36
C GLU A 45 12.29 7.20 6.87
N ARG A 46 11.35 6.38 7.33
CA ARG A 46 11.32 5.95 8.73
C ARG A 46 12.48 4.99 8.87
N HIS A 47 13.69 5.51 9.02
CA HIS A 47 14.78 4.75 9.63
C HIS A 47 14.22 4.21 10.93
N GLY A 48 14.06 2.89 10.99
CA GLY A 48 13.21 2.21 11.95
C GLY A 48 13.37 2.77 13.35
N ALA A 49 12.26 3.18 13.95
CA ALA A 49 12.22 3.54 15.36
C ALA A 49 12.54 2.29 16.19
N GLY A 50 13.83 2.08 16.45
CA GLY A 50 14.37 1.30 17.56
C GLY A 50 13.94 -0.16 17.63
N GLY A 51 14.50 -0.99 16.74
CA GLY A 51 14.61 -2.44 16.95
C GLY A 51 13.30 -3.21 17.07
N ILE A 52 13.39 -4.53 16.94
CA ILE A 52 12.28 -5.42 17.27
C ILE A 52 12.09 -5.34 18.79
N ARG A 53 11.13 -4.55 19.27
CA ARG A 53 10.69 -4.62 20.67
C ARG A 53 9.96 -5.94 20.87
N ARG A 54 10.71 -6.98 21.23
CA ARG A 54 10.16 -8.27 21.66
C ARG A 54 9.38 -8.02 22.94
N LEU A 55 8.06 -8.15 22.88
CA LEU A 55 7.24 -8.22 24.07
C LEU A 55 7.60 -9.53 24.77
N GLN A 56 8.38 -9.46 25.85
CA GLN A 56 8.59 -10.59 26.72
C GLN A 56 7.28 -10.80 27.48
N GLY A 57 6.51 -11.82 27.08
CA GLY A 57 5.26 -12.17 27.75
C GLY A 57 5.51 -12.39 29.23
N GLY A 58 4.80 -11.64 30.09
CA GLY A 58 4.77 -11.92 31.52
C GLY A 58 4.08 -13.25 31.80
N GLU A 59 4.27 -13.79 33.01
CA GLU A 59 3.57 -15.02 33.41
C GLU A 59 2.05 -14.83 33.29
N MET A 60 1.39 -15.72 32.55
CA MET A 60 -0.07 -15.82 32.49
C MET A 60 -0.58 -16.39 33.81
N ARG A 61 -0.59 -15.56 34.87
CA ARG A 61 -1.19 -15.91 36.16
C ARG A 61 -2.66 -15.51 36.14
N TYR A 62 -3.50 -16.48 35.79
CA TYR A 62 -4.97 -16.33 35.84
C TYR A 62 -5.50 -16.16 37.28
N ASP A 63 -4.70 -16.55 38.27
CA ASP A 63 -5.08 -16.51 39.69
C ASP A 63 -4.90 -15.12 40.33
N ARG A 64 -4.29 -14.16 39.62
CA ARG A 64 -4.07 -12.81 40.14
C ARG A 64 -5.31 -11.96 39.83
N MET A 65 -6.18 -11.77 40.83
CA MET A 65 -7.23 -10.76 40.72
C MET A 65 -6.59 -9.37 40.58
N PRO A 66 -7.02 -8.55 39.61
CA PRO A 66 -6.52 -7.19 39.47
C PRO A 66 -7.02 -6.36 40.66
N GLU A 67 -6.09 -5.85 41.48
CA GLU A 67 -6.43 -4.87 42.51
C GLU A 67 -6.84 -3.56 41.83
N ARG A 68 -7.98 -2.99 42.25
CA ARG A 68 -8.38 -1.66 41.80
C ARG A 68 -7.36 -0.66 42.34
N PRO A 69 -6.78 0.21 41.49
CA PRO A 69 -5.95 1.28 42.00
C PRO A 69 -6.81 2.19 42.87
N SER A 70 -6.40 2.39 44.12
CA SER A 70 -6.95 3.43 45.00
C SER A 70 -6.52 4.80 44.47
N ASN A 71 -7.51 5.69 44.28
CA ASN A 71 -7.32 7.11 43.94
C ASN A 71 -6.52 7.85 45.01
#